data_AF-A0A8H7CS22-F1
#
_entry.id   AF-A0A8H7CS22-F1
#
_cell.length_a   1.000
_cell.length_b   1.000
_cell.length_c   1.000
_cell.angle_alpha   90.00
_cell.angle_beta   90.00
_cell.angle_gamma   90.00
#
_symmetry.space_group_name_H-M   'P 1'
#
loop_
_entity.id
_entity.type
_entity.pdbx_description
1 polymer ?
#
loop_
_entity_poly.entity_id
_entity_poly.type
_entity_poly.pdbx_seq_one_letter_code
_entity_poly.pdbx_strand_id
1 'polypeptide(L)'
;MKACGAVFVRTRKASTYITESLAAAREGLSQAFSNTSMEPTDQLYLVIAVVLLQTIGLWHQKPDERAVSSLYHAMLVTMIRRAGLIAKNSMWTPLKTDDVQTLWRDWAFHETTKRALLLSYLHDCCQPIFFGLPSSYFPSEAALQMPCEDDLWMAGSAEEWFSVLQTPSMQSFQQRLIGSDLCSNLASMNDSEFIPTPTVNRFSHFILIHAILRDLFAVCSEPINSASDPSRGRQAPSQGLLAVQYALHNWLRSWTLCTAHARSIGDPSFFNDVLPFYWLGQVAILAHQDGLPPFSSSDRETGEVRFKMVKRWFKHIRAFLNKGDESTIFWDELMKIRLHNWQLEYDADGRRN
;
A
#
# COMPACT_ATOMS: atom_id res chain seq x y z
N MET A 1 16.35 -5.77 -12.38
CA MET A 1 17.31 -4.76 -11.88
C MET A 1 17.55 -3.60 -12.85
N LYS A 2 17.93 -3.83 -14.12
CA LYS A 2 18.20 -2.72 -15.09
C LYS A 2 17.00 -1.78 -15.31
N ALA A 3 15.76 -2.29 -15.32
CA ALA A 3 14.56 -1.47 -15.52
C ALA A 3 14.33 -0.47 -14.37
N CYS A 4 14.55 -0.91 -13.13
CA CYS A 4 14.46 -0.03 -11.95
C CYS A 4 15.52 1.10 -12.01
N GLY A 5 16.76 0.77 -12.42
CA GLY A 5 17.81 1.77 -12.62
C GLY A 5 17.49 2.76 -13.74
N ALA A 6 16.87 2.31 -14.83
CA ALA A 6 16.49 3.15 -15.96
C ALA A 6 15.52 4.28 -15.58
N VAL A 7 14.68 4.08 -14.54
CA VAL A 7 13.76 5.11 -14.02
C VAL A 7 14.50 6.38 -13.59
N PHE A 8 15.72 6.25 -13.08
CA PHE A 8 16.51 7.38 -12.57
C PHE A 8 17.29 8.12 -13.66
N VAL A 9 17.56 7.48 -14.80
CA VAL A 9 18.41 8.02 -15.88
C VAL A 9 17.65 8.99 -16.79
N ARG A 10 16.31 8.86 -16.89
CA ARG A 10 15.40 9.80 -17.60
C ARG A 10 15.77 10.13 -19.05
N THR A 11 16.51 9.26 -19.74
CA THR A 11 16.80 9.41 -21.18
C THR A 11 15.74 8.74 -22.05
N ARG A 12 15.65 9.10 -23.34
CA ARG A 12 14.77 8.43 -24.30
C ARG A 12 15.05 6.93 -24.37
N LYS A 13 16.33 6.53 -24.40
CA LYS A 13 16.75 5.13 -24.39
C LYS A 13 16.30 4.39 -23.13
N ALA A 14 16.41 5.02 -21.96
CA ALA A 14 15.93 4.45 -20.71
C ALA A 14 14.40 4.31 -20.70
N SER A 15 13.66 5.29 -21.21
CA SER A 15 12.20 5.22 -21.33
C SER A 15 11.75 4.10 -22.27
N THR A 16 12.39 3.95 -23.44
CA THR A 16 12.11 2.86 -24.37
C THR A 16 12.37 1.50 -23.70
N TYR A 17 13.51 1.36 -23.02
CA TYR A 17 13.84 0.12 -22.30
C TYR A 17 12.83 -0.23 -21.20
N ILE A 18 12.30 0.77 -20.48
CA ILE A 18 11.24 0.55 -19.48
C ILE A 18 9.96 0.03 -20.16
N THR A 19 9.50 0.68 -21.23
CA THR A 19 8.31 0.24 -21.97
C THR A 19 8.48 -1.18 -22.52
N GLU A 20 9.62 -1.50 -23.12
CA GLU A 20 9.93 -2.84 -23.61
C GLU A 20 9.97 -3.88 -22.47
N SER A 21 10.57 -3.53 -21.33
CA SER A 21 10.63 -4.40 -20.15
C SER A 21 9.24 -4.68 -19.58
N LEU A 22 8.36 -3.68 -19.53
CA LEU A 22 6.97 -3.83 -19.09
C LEU A 22 6.19 -4.73 -20.06
N ALA A 23 6.36 -4.55 -21.37
CA ALA A 23 5.72 -5.40 -22.37
C ALA A 23 6.16 -6.86 -22.25
N ALA A 24 7.48 -7.11 -22.20
CA ALA A 24 8.03 -8.45 -22.05
C ALA A 24 7.58 -9.13 -20.73
N ALA A 25 7.45 -8.37 -19.64
CA ALA A 25 6.95 -8.88 -18.37
C ALA A 25 5.48 -9.36 -18.47
N ARG A 26 4.64 -8.63 -19.20
CA ARG A 26 3.22 -8.97 -19.42
C ARG A 26 3.07 -10.22 -20.28
N GLU A 27 3.90 -10.37 -21.30
CA GLU A 27 3.97 -11.58 -22.11
C GLU A 27 4.44 -12.79 -21.28
N GLY A 28 5.53 -12.60 -20.52
CA GLY A 28 6.05 -13.61 -19.60
C GLY A 28 5.03 -14.04 -18.54
N LEU A 29 4.26 -13.09 -17.99
CA LEU A 29 3.15 -13.36 -17.09
C LEU A 29 2.10 -14.27 -17.72
N SER A 30 1.70 -13.96 -18.95
CA SER A 30 0.69 -14.73 -19.68
C SER A 30 1.18 -16.15 -19.95
N GLN A 31 2.46 -16.31 -20.33
CA GLN A 31 3.09 -17.62 -20.54
C GLN A 31 3.20 -18.40 -19.22
N ALA A 32 3.67 -17.77 -18.15
CA ALA A 32 3.75 -18.40 -16.84
C ALA A 32 2.39 -18.83 -16.30
N PHE A 33 1.34 -18.05 -16.59
CA PHE A 33 -0.04 -18.42 -16.30
C PHE A 33 -0.47 -19.74 -16.92
N SER A 34 0.03 -20.02 -18.11
CA SER A 34 -0.29 -21.22 -18.86
C SER A 34 0.53 -22.43 -18.39
N ASN A 35 1.67 -22.23 -17.74
CA ASN A 35 2.60 -23.29 -17.36
C ASN A 35 2.48 -23.67 -15.87
N THR A 36 1.78 -24.76 -15.57
CA THR A 36 1.62 -25.30 -14.21
C THR A 36 2.80 -26.14 -13.71
N SER A 37 3.85 -26.35 -14.53
CA SER A 37 4.99 -27.23 -14.20
C SER A 37 6.22 -26.48 -13.67
N MET A 38 6.06 -25.24 -13.21
CA MET A 38 7.17 -24.41 -12.74
C MET A 38 7.61 -24.82 -11.33
N GLU A 39 8.92 -24.89 -11.09
CA GLU A 39 9.46 -25.14 -9.74
C GLU A 39 9.03 -24.01 -8.76
N PRO A 40 8.82 -24.31 -7.47
CA PRO A 40 8.34 -23.31 -6.50
C PRO A 40 9.24 -22.07 -6.39
N THR A 41 10.55 -22.27 -6.49
CA THR A 41 11.55 -21.19 -6.44
C THR A 41 11.47 -20.29 -7.67
N ASP A 42 11.31 -20.85 -8.86
CA ASP A 42 11.15 -20.10 -10.11
C ASP A 42 9.83 -19.31 -10.11
N GLN A 43 8.77 -19.92 -9.58
CA GLN A 43 7.48 -19.27 -9.42
C GLN A 43 7.56 -18.06 -8.49
N LEU A 44 8.32 -18.16 -7.38
CA LEU A 44 8.57 -17.02 -6.50
C LEU A 44 9.34 -15.91 -7.23
N TYR A 45 10.44 -16.25 -7.92
CA TYR A 45 11.24 -15.24 -8.62
C TYR A 45 10.45 -14.53 -9.70
N LEU A 46 9.55 -15.24 -10.38
CA LEU A 46 8.62 -14.63 -11.30
C LEU A 46 7.67 -13.66 -10.60
N VAL A 47 7.04 -14.06 -9.48
CA VAL A 47 6.17 -13.15 -8.69
C VAL A 47 6.94 -11.89 -8.30
N ILE A 48 8.15 -12.03 -7.77
CA ILE A 48 9.00 -10.89 -7.38
C ILE A 48 9.26 -9.98 -8.60
N ALA A 49 9.69 -10.57 -9.72
CA ALA A 49 10.01 -9.80 -10.92
C ALA A 49 8.78 -9.02 -11.43
N VAL A 50 7.62 -9.68 -11.47
CA VAL A 50 6.37 -9.07 -11.92
C VAL A 50 5.92 -7.97 -10.98
N VAL A 51 5.92 -8.22 -9.67
CA VAL A 51 5.54 -7.23 -8.67
C VAL A 51 6.41 -5.99 -8.80
N LEU A 52 7.73 -6.14 -8.91
CA LEU A 52 8.65 -5.01 -9.09
C LEU A 52 8.39 -4.23 -10.38
N LEU A 53 8.12 -4.93 -11.49
CA LEU A 53 7.81 -4.29 -12.78
C LEU A 53 6.45 -3.60 -12.74
N GLN A 54 5.48 -4.17 -12.04
CA GLN A 54 4.19 -3.56 -11.83
C GLN A 54 4.30 -2.26 -11.01
N THR A 55 5.21 -2.17 -10.04
CA THR A 55 5.49 -0.89 -9.36
C THR A 55 5.89 0.19 -10.37
N ILE A 56 6.75 -0.12 -11.33
CA ILE A 56 7.15 0.83 -12.39
C ILE A 56 5.95 1.19 -13.26
N GLY A 57 5.12 0.21 -13.61
CA GLY A 57 3.95 0.39 -14.46
C GLY A 57 2.84 1.25 -13.83
N LEU A 58 2.44 0.96 -12.59
CA LEU A 58 1.40 1.71 -11.86
C LEU A 58 1.78 3.18 -11.66
N TRP A 59 3.08 3.47 -11.53
CA TRP A 59 3.60 4.82 -11.34
C TRP A 59 4.28 5.40 -12.58
N HIS A 60 4.03 4.80 -13.75
CA HIS A 60 4.60 5.25 -15.02
C HIS A 60 4.09 6.66 -15.39
N GLN A 61 4.81 7.41 -16.22
CA GLN A 61 4.40 8.77 -16.62
C GLN A 61 3.25 8.77 -17.63
N LYS A 62 3.21 7.78 -18.52
CA LYS A 62 2.16 7.61 -19.53
C LYS A 62 0.90 6.97 -18.93
N PRO A 63 -0.30 7.57 -19.10
CA PRO A 63 -1.58 7.00 -18.64
C PRO A 63 -1.84 5.59 -19.14
N ASP A 64 -1.57 5.31 -20.41
CA ASP A 64 -1.81 4.00 -21.02
C ASP A 64 -1.05 2.89 -20.30
N GLU A 65 0.22 3.13 -19.95
CA GLU A 65 1.02 2.15 -19.21
C GLU A 65 0.48 1.89 -17.81
N ARG A 66 -0.05 2.92 -17.14
CA ARG A 66 -0.70 2.77 -15.84
C ARG A 66 -1.98 1.96 -15.97
N ALA A 67 -2.85 2.30 -16.91
CA ALA A 67 -4.10 1.60 -17.16
C ALA A 67 -3.87 0.12 -17.47
N VAL A 68 -2.89 -0.17 -18.33
CA VAL A 68 -2.49 -1.52 -18.66
C VAL A 68 -1.96 -2.24 -17.41
N SER A 69 -1.05 -1.63 -16.65
CA SER A 69 -0.52 -2.25 -15.43
C SER A 69 -1.57 -2.49 -14.34
N SER A 70 -2.60 -1.64 -14.23
CA SER A 70 -3.74 -1.90 -13.36
C SER A 70 -4.58 -3.09 -13.84
N LEU A 71 -4.78 -3.26 -15.15
CA LEU A 71 -5.49 -4.42 -15.70
C LEU A 71 -4.76 -5.75 -15.43
N TYR A 72 -3.43 -5.76 -15.58
CA TYR A 72 -2.62 -6.96 -15.33
C TYR A 72 -2.49 -7.34 -13.84
N HIS A 73 -2.83 -6.45 -12.91
CA HIS A 73 -2.79 -6.73 -11.48
C HIS A 73 -3.66 -7.94 -11.11
N ALA A 74 -4.88 -8.02 -11.66
CA ALA A 74 -5.78 -9.15 -11.40
C ALA A 74 -5.20 -10.49 -11.88
N MET A 75 -4.42 -10.48 -12.95
CA MET A 75 -3.67 -11.67 -13.39
C MET A 75 -2.62 -12.04 -12.34
N LEU A 76 -1.74 -11.11 -11.93
CA LEU A 76 -0.75 -11.37 -10.88
C LEU A 76 -1.39 -11.99 -9.62
N VAL A 77 -2.48 -11.42 -9.12
CA VAL A 77 -3.19 -11.96 -7.95
C VAL A 77 -3.68 -13.39 -8.20
N THR A 78 -4.24 -13.65 -9.38
CA THR A 78 -4.69 -14.99 -9.75
C THR A 78 -3.52 -15.99 -9.87
N MET A 79 -2.33 -15.55 -10.29
CA MET A 79 -1.12 -16.38 -10.31
C MET A 79 -0.71 -16.76 -8.89
N ILE A 80 -0.65 -15.78 -7.98
CA ILE A 80 -0.34 -15.97 -6.55
C ILE A 80 -1.32 -16.97 -5.93
N ARG A 81 -2.61 -16.86 -6.26
CA ARG A 81 -3.68 -17.75 -5.80
C ARG A 81 -3.48 -19.18 -6.30
N ARG A 82 -3.26 -19.38 -7.61
CA ARG A 82 -3.02 -20.71 -8.21
C ARG A 82 -1.75 -21.38 -7.66
N ALA A 83 -0.74 -20.57 -7.35
CA ALA A 83 0.50 -21.03 -6.74
C ALA A 83 0.36 -21.45 -5.26
N GLY A 84 -0.72 -21.03 -4.60
CA GLY A 84 -0.94 -21.24 -3.16
C GLY A 84 0.09 -20.53 -2.28
N LEU A 85 0.73 -19.46 -2.77
CA LEU A 85 1.88 -18.84 -2.10
C LEU A 85 1.52 -18.24 -0.74
N ILE A 86 0.33 -17.66 -0.61
CA ILE A 86 -0.15 -17.07 0.66
C ILE A 86 -0.24 -18.17 1.72
N ALA A 87 -0.94 -19.27 1.43
CA ALA A 87 -1.08 -20.40 2.35
C ALA A 87 0.26 -21.08 2.67
N LYS A 88 1.12 -21.27 1.67
CA LYS A 88 2.46 -21.83 1.89
C LYS A 88 3.30 -20.93 2.80
N ASN A 89 3.23 -19.61 2.61
CA ASN A 89 3.95 -18.66 3.43
C ASN A 89 3.39 -18.63 4.86
N SER A 90 2.07 -18.62 5.04
CA SER A 90 1.43 -18.57 6.36
C SER A 90 1.65 -19.84 7.20
N MET A 91 1.85 -20.99 6.55
CA MET A 91 2.13 -22.27 7.20
C MET A 91 3.61 -22.52 7.47
N TRP A 92 4.50 -21.60 7.08
CA TRP A 92 5.94 -21.77 7.29
C TRP A 92 6.28 -21.83 8.79
N THR A 93 7.22 -22.71 9.13
CA THR A 93 7.79 -22.79 10.48
C THR A 93 9.30 -22.86 10.38
N PRO A 94 10.05 -22.22 11.30
CA PRO A 94 11.51 -22.27 11.29
C PRO A 94 12.03 -23.71 11.30
N LEU A 95 13.05 -24.00 10.48
CA LEU A 95 13.72 -25.29 10.48
C LEU A 95 14.28 -25.62 11.86
N LYS A 96 14.16 -26.88 12.28
CA LYS A 96 14.79 -27.38 13.50
C LYS A 96 16.21 -27.82 13.19
N THR A 97 17.14 -26.87 13.21
CA THR A 97 18.57 -27.09 12.95
C THR A 97 19.42 -26.19 13.83
N ASP A 98 20.59 -26.68 14.24
CA ASP A 98 21.60 -25.90 14.95
C ASP A 98 22.52 -25.12 13.99
N ASP A 99 22.44 -25.40 12.67
CA ASP A 99 23.17 -24.67 11.65
C ASP A 99 22.47 -23.33 11.34
N VAL A 100 23.04 -22.27 11.93
CA VAL A 100 22.57 -20.87 11.77
C VAL A 100 22.54 -20.45 10.30
N GLN A 101 23.49 -20.90 9.48
CA GLN A 101 23.55 -20.53 8.06
C GLN A 101 22.38 -21.11 7.28
N THR A 102 22.04 -22.38 7.52
CA THR A 102 20.89 -23.03 6.89
C THR A 102 19.57 -22.42 7.36
N LEU A 103 19.43 -22.17 8.68
CA LEU A 103 18.25 -21.55 9.23
C LEU A 103 18.02 -20.13 8.68
N TRP A 104 19.09 -19.32 8.61
CA TRP A 104 19.02 -17.96 8.08
C TRP A 104 18.61 -17.94 6.61
N ARG A 105 19.14 -18.86 5.78
CA ARG A 105 18.76 -18.96 4.36
C ARG A 105 17.31 -19.36 4.15
N ASP A 106 16.81 -20.31 4.92
CA ASP A 106 15.41 -20.72 4.88
C ASP A 106 14.48 -19.57 5.30
N TRP A 107 14.79 -18.91 6.43
CA TRP A 107 14.06 -17.74 6.87
C TRP A 107 14.11 -16.60 5.85
N ALA A 108 15.28 -16.32 5.26
CA ALA A 108 15.43 -15.26 4.27
C ALA A 108 14.56 -15.52 3.03
N PHE A 109 14.46 -16.78 2.59
CA PHE A 109 13.56 -17.17 1.51
C PHE A 109 12.08 -16.98 1.89
N HIS A 110 11.69 -17.37 3.12
CA HIS A 110 10.36 -17.14 3.66
C HIS A 110 10.02 -15.64 3.75
N GLU A 111 10.88 -14.82 4.35
CA GLU A 111 10.68 -13.38 4.52
C GLU A 111 10.65 -12.67 3.16
N THR A 112 11.50 -13.08 2.21
CA THR A 112 11.46 -12.57 0.83
C THR A 112 10.12 -12.85 0.17
N THR A 113 9.60 -14.06 0.31
CA THR A 113 8.26 -14.44 -0.19
C THR A 113 7.18 -13.58 0.46
N LYS A 114 7.20 -13.45 1.78
CA LYS A 114 6.26 -12.63 2.55
C LYS A 114 6.26 -11.18 2.07
N ARG A 115 7.44 -10.57 1.90
CA ARG A 115 7.59 -9.19 1.41
C ARG A 115 7.11 -9.01 -0.02
N ALA A 116 7.30 -10.00 -0.89
CA ALA A 116 6.76 -9.98 -2.26
C ALA A 116 5.22 -9.99 -2.26
N LEU A 117 4.60 -10.83 -1.42
CA LEU A 117 3.15 -10.89 -1.24
C LEU A 117 2.58 -9.61 -0.61
N LEU A 118 3.29 -9.03 0.36
CA LEU A 118 2.90 -7.74 0.95
C LEU A 118 3.00 -6.60 -0.08
N LEU A 119 4.00 -6.62 -0.96
CA LEU A 119 4.12 -5.62 -2.03
C LEU A 119 3.02 -5.77 -3.09
N SER A 120 2.63 -7.00 -3.46
CA SER A 120 1.46 -7.20 -4.33
C SER A 120 0.15 -6.76 -3.65
N TYR A 121 0.01 -7.00 -2.35
CA TYR A 121 -1.12 -6.49 -1.56
C TYR A 121 -1.15 -4.95 -1.50
N LEU A 122 0.01 -4.29 -1.34
CA LEU A 122 0.10 -2.83 -1.40
C LEU A 122 -0.33 -2.26 -2.77
N HIS A 123 0.05 -2.92 -3.87
CA HIS A 123 -0.46 -2.57 -5.21
C HIS A 123 -1.98 -2.74 -5.31
N ASP A 124 -2.54 -3.74 -4.62
CA ASP A 124 -3.98 -3.97 -4.55
C ASP A 124 -4.71 -2.87 -3.78
N CYS A 125 -4.16 -2.42 -2.65
CA CYS A 125 -4.67 -1.26 -1.92
C CYS A 125 -4.67 0.00 -2.78
N CYS A 126 -3.71 0.15 -3.69
CA CYS A 126 -3.64 1.30 -4.59
C CYS A 126 -4.74 1.30 -5.66
N GLN A 127 -5.37 0.16 -5.97
CA GLN A 127 -6.43 0.07 -7.00
C GLN A 127 -7.61 1.00 -6.69
N PRO A 128 -8.29 0.90 -5.52
CA PRO A 128 -9.39 1.80 -5.20
C PRO A 128 -8.92 3.24 -4.93
N ILE A 129 -7.74 3.41 -4.32
CA ILE A 129 -7.22 4.73 -3.94
C ILE A 129 -6.92 5.58 -5.18
N PHE A 130 -6.13 5.06 -6.12
CA PHE A 130 -5.58 5.85 -7.22
C PHE A 130 -6.29 5.64 -8.55
N PHE A 131 -6.83 4.44 -8.79
CA PHE A 131 -7.35 4.06 -10.11
C PHE A 131 -8.87 3.92 -10.12
N GLY A 132 -9.52 3.92 -8.96
CA GLY A 132 -10.97 3.74 -8.87
C GLY A 132 -11.44 2.35 -9.25
N LEU A 133 -10.53 1.37 -9.19
CA LEU A 133 -10.80 -0.01 -9.51
C LEU A 133 -10.98 -0.81 -8.22
N PRO A 134 -11.84 -1.84 -8.22
CA PRO A 134 -11.98 -2.71 -7.07
C PRO A 134 -10.67 -3.47 -6.78
N SER A 135 -10.48 -3.80 -5.51
CA SER A 135 -9.41 -4.69 -5.06
C SER A 135 -9.60 -6.10 -5.61
N SER A 136 -8.49 -6.74 -6.00
CA SER A 136 -8.44 -8.10 -6.54
C SER A 136 -8.21 -9.17 -5.48
N TYR A 137 -7.67 -8.81 -4.31
CA TYR A 137 -7.61 -9.70 -3.15
C TYR A 137 -8.95 -9.70 -2.41
N PHE A 138 -9.43 -10.88 -2.01
CA PHE A 138 -10.57 -10.97 -1.10
C PHE A 138 -10.12 -10.73 0.35
N PRO A 139 -10.99 -10.19 1.23
CA PRO A 139 -10.66 -10.01 2.66
C PRO A 139 -10.21 -11.31 3.35
N SER A 140 -10.80 -12.44 2.97
CA SER A 140 -10.44 -13.78 3.49
C SER A 140 -9.08 -14.30 3.03
N GLU A 141 -8.49 -13.71 1.98
CA GLU A 141 -7.20 -14.11 1.42
C GLU A 141 -6.02 -13.36 2.04
N ALA A 142 -6.28 -12.36 2.89
CA ALA A 142 -5.27 -11.53 3.53
C ALA A 142 -4.65 -12.18 4.78
N ALA A 143 -4.49 -13.50 4.81
CA ALA A 143 -3.73 -14.24 5.84
C ALA A 143 -2.21 -14.01 5.72
N LEU A 144 -1.83 -12.75 5.49
CA LEU A 144 -0.46 -12.28 5.36
C LEU A 144 0.08 -11.95 6.74
N GLN A 145 1.32 -12.34 6.98
CA GLN A 145 2.03 -11.92 8.18
C GLN A 145 2.74 -10.59 7.93
N MET A 146 2.87 -9.79 8.97
CA MET A 146 3.59 -8.52 8.94
C MET A 146 5.10 -8.76 8.74
N PRO A 147 5.82 -7.82 8.10
CA PRO A 147 7.25 -7.96 7.85
C PRO A 147 8.02 -8.01 9.17
N CYS A 148 9.17 -8.68 9.17
CA CYS A 148 10.08 -8.71 10.31
C CYS A 148 10.66 -7.31 10.63
N GLU A 149 11.36 -7.20 11.76
CA GLU A 149 12.11 -6.01 12.16
C GLU A 149 13.18 -5.63 11.12
N ASP A 150 13.44 -4.33 10.96
CA ASP A 150 14.39 -3.82 9.97
C ASP A 150 15.80 -4.39 10.19
N ASP A 151 16.25 -4.49 11.45
CA ASP A 151 17.58 -5.02 11.80
C ASP A 151 17.74 -6.50 11.41
N LEU A 152 16.67 -7.31 11.51
CA LEU A 152 16.69 -8.70 11.06
C LEU A 152 16.83 -8.79 9.54
N TRP A 153 16.07 -7.97 8.82
CA TRP A 153 16.10 -7.95 7.35
C TRP A 153 17.41 -7.42 6.79
N MET A 154 18.02 -6.44 7.47
CA MET A 154 19.22 -5.77 7.00
C MET A 154 20.52 -6.50 7.37
N ALA A 155 20.44 -7.54 8.22
CA ALA A 155 21.59 -8.35 8.58
C ALA A 155 22.31 -8.92 7.34
N GLY A 156 23.61 -8.64 7.23
CA GLY A 156 24.43 -9.02 6.09
C GLY A 156 25.00 -10.44 6.17
N SER A 157 24.91 -11.08 7.33
CA SER A 157 25.34 -12.46 7.55
C SER A 157 24.43 -13.22 8.52
N ALA A 158 24.56 -14.55 8.54
CA ALA A 158 23.82 -15.41 9.46
C ALA A 158 24.16 -15.12 10.93
N GLU A 159 25.43 -14.79 11.22
CA GLU A 159 25.90 -14.47 12.56
C GLU A 159 25.30 -13.14 13.05
N GLU A 160 25.29 -12.11 12.18
CA GLU A 160 24.65 -10.83 12.49
C GLU A 160 23.15 -11.02 12.73
N TRP A 161 22.48 -11.75 11.84
CA TRP A 161 21.05 -12.07 11.95
C TRP A 161 20.73 -12.78 13.27
N PHE A 162 21.53 -13.77 13.65
CA PHE A 162 21.34 -14.50 14.90
C PHE A 162 21.62 -13.63 16.12
N SER A 163 22.64 -12.76 16.06
CA SER A 163 22.91 -11.78 17.13
C SER A 163 21.73 -10.83 17.33
N VAL A 164 21.08 -10.37 16.26
CA VAL A 164 19.86 -9.54 16.35
C VAL A 164 18.71 -10.35 16.96
N LEU A 165 18.57 -11.64 16.64
CA LEU A 165 17.54 -12.48 17.25
C LEU A 165 17.73 -12.71 18.75
N GLN A 166 18.97 -12.66 19.23
CA GLN A 166 19.29 -12.82 20.65
C GLN A 166 19.08 -11.55 21.48
N THR A 167 18.81 -10.39 20.84
CA THR A 167 18.51 -9.17 21.59
C THR A 167 17.23 -9.33 22.43
N PRO A 168 17.18 -8.78 23.66
CA PRO A 168 15.98 -8.82 24.47
C PRO A 168 14.76 -8.28 23.71
N SER A 169 13.68 -9.06 23.66
CA SER A 169 12.42 -8.70 23.01
C SER A 169 11.25 -9.23 23.81
N MET A 170 10.12 -8.52 23.73
CA MET A 170 8.84 -8.97 24.28
C MET A 170 8.21 -10.10 23.45
N GLN A 171 8.70 -10.33 22.23
CA GLN A 171 8.24 -11.38 21.34
C GLN A 171 9.14 -12.61 21.44
N SER A 172 8.55 -13.79 21.30
CA SER A 172 9.33 -15.03 21.19
C SER A 172 10.16 -15.04 19.90
N PHE A 173 11.22 -15.85 19.89
CA PHE A 173 12.05 -16.06 18.70
C PHE A 173 11.21 -16.36 17.45
N GLN A 174 10.25 -17.28 17.57
CA GLN A 174 9.38 -17.67 16.46
C GLN A 174 8.47 -16.52 16.00
N GLN A 175 7.93 -15.73 16.94
CA GLN A 175 7.09 -14.57 16.61
C GLN A 175 7.87 -13.49 15.86
N ARG A 176 9.14 -13.26 16.21
CA ARG A 176 10.01 -12.30 15.52
C ARG A 176 10.29 -12.71 14.07
N LEU A 177 10.42 -14.02 13.82
CA LEU A 177 10.66 -14.56 12.47
C LEU A 177 9.40 -14.55 11.60
N ILE A 178 8.26 -14.96 12.16
CA ILE A 178 7.00 -15.10 11.41
C ILE A 178 6.33 -13.73 11.20
N GLY A 179 6.33 -12.87 12.22
CA GLY A 179 5.53 -11.64 12.26
C GLY A 179 4.15 -11.86 12.87
N SER A 180 3.38 -10.78 13.02
CA SER A 180 1.99 -10.81 13.45
C SER A 180 1.03 -10.84 12.26
N ASP A 181 -0.21 -11.27 12.45
CA ASP A 181 -1.19 -11.39 11.36
C ASP A 181 -1.76 -10.02 10.95
N LEU A 182 -1.77 -9.72 9.64
CA LEU A 182 -2.23 -8.43 9.10
C LEU A 182 -3.70 -8.14 9.46
N CYS A 183 -4.60 -9.11 9.26
CA CYS A 183 -6.02 -8.95 9.55
C CYS A 183 -6.27 -8.67 11.03
N SER A 184 -5.55 -9.35 11.91
CA SER A 184 -5.61 -9.15 13.36
C SER A 184 -5.13 -7.74 13.76
N ASN A 185 -4.04 -7.25 13.15
CA ASN A 185 -3.59 -5.88 13.38
C ASN A 185 -4.61 -4.86 12.87
N LEU A 186 -5.21 -5.07 11.69
CA LEU A 186 -6.25 -4.17 11.15
C LEU A 186 -7.51 -4.17 12.02
N ALA A 187 -7.95 -5.33 12.51
CA ALA A 187 -9.07 -5.44 13.43
C ALA A 187 -8.81 -4.63 14.70
N SER A 188 -7.61 -4.75 15.30
CA SER A 188 -7.24 -3.98 16.49
C SER A 188 -7.22 -2.47 16.25
N MET A 189 -6.91 -2.02 15.02
CA MET A 189 -6.95 -0.59 14.68
C MET A 189 -8.39 -0.07 14.61
N ASN A 190 -9.37 -0.90 14.27
CA ASN A 190 -10.78 -0.50 14.19
C ASN A 190 -11.45 -0.37 15.57
N ASP A 191 -10.82 -0.85 16.65
CA ASP A 191 -11.40 -0.84 17.98
C ASP A 191 -11.43 0.56 18.60
N SER A 192 -12.50 0.85 19.36
CA SER A 192 -12.62 2.10 20.11
C SER A 192 -11.65 2.19 21.29
N GLU A 193 -11.27 1.05 21.87
CA GLU A 193 -10.36 0.94 23.02
C GLU A 193 -8.98 0.45 22.58
N PHE A 194 -8.27 1.26 21.79
CA PHE A 194 -6.96 0.88 21.27
C PHE A 194 -5.85 1.00 22.31
N ILE A 195 -5.17 -0.12 22.53
CA ILE A 195 -3.94 -0.24 23.31
C ILE A 195 -2.78 -0.43 22.32
N PRO A 196 -1.86 0.56 22.19
CA PRO A 196 -0.74 0.45 21.27
C PRO A 196 0.14 -0.76 21.59
N THR A 197 0.32 -1.64 20.60
CA THR A 197 1.27 -2.75 20.69
C THR A 197 2.68 -2.24 20.38
N PRO A 198 3.69 -2.55 21.22
CA PRO A 198 5.03 -1.96 21.10
C PRO A 198 5.87 -2.47 19.92
N THR A 199 5.35 -3.36 19.06
CA THR A 199 6.16 -4.15 18.12
C THR A 199 5.87 -3.90 16.65
N VAL A 200 5.01 -2.93 16.31
CA VAL A 200 4.70 -2.61 14.90
C VAL A 200 5.86 -1.81 14.30
N ASN A 201 6.66 -2.43 13.43
CA ASN A 201 7.76 -1.74 12.74
C ASN A 201 7.26 -0.74 11.68
N ARG A 202 8.16 0.05 11.07
CA ARG A 202 7.77 1.11 10.13
C ARG A 202 7.16 0.56 8.85
N PHE A 203 7.72 -0.53 8.30
CA PHE A 203 7.16 -1.15 7.12
C PHE A 203 5.75 -1.70 7.38
N SER A 204 5.51 -2.21 8.59
CA SER A 204 4.18 -2.62 9.05
C SER A 204 3.20 -1.46 9.09
N HIS A 205 3.60 -0.29 9.61
CA HIS A 205 2.78 0.92 9.55
C HIS A 205 2.47 1.36 8.12
N PHE A 206 3.43 1.26 7.21
CA PHE A 206 3.23 1.55 5.79
C PHE A 206 2.16 0.63 5.18
N ILE A 207 2.16 -0.66 5.49
CA ILE A 207 1.13 -1.61 5.04
C ILE A 207 -0.24 -1.28 5.64
N LEU A 208 -0.29 -1.04 6.96
CA LEU A 208 -1.54 -0.76 7.66
C LEU A 208 -2.23 0.50 7.14
N ILE A 209 -1.51 1.61 6.90
CA ILE A 209 -2.14 2.83 6.40
C ILE A 209 -2.71 2.65 4.99
N HIS A 210 -2.07 1.86 4.13
CA HIS A 210 -2.59 1.56 2.80
C HIS A 210 -3.84 0.69 2.86
N ALA A 211 -3.88 -0.28 3.76
CA ALA A 211 -5.07 -1.11 3.99
C ALA A 211 -6.25 -0.28 4.55
N ILE A 212 -5.99 0.61 5.52
CA ILE A 212 -6.99 1.53 6.06
C ILE A 212 -7.52 2.46 4.96
N LEU A 213 -6.64 3.00 4.12
CA LEU A 213 -7.04 3.86 2.99
C LEU A 213 -7.83 3.09 1.92
N ARG A 214 -7.47 1.83 1.66
CA ARG A 214 -8.24 0.97 0.75
C ARG A 214 -9.68 0.84 1.27
N ASP A 215 -9.85 0.56 2.55
CA ASP A 215 -11.16 0.39 3.17
C ASP A 215 -11.94 1.71 3.18
N LEU A 216 -11.26 2.84 3.47
CA LEU A 216 -11.84 4.18 3.37
C LEU A 216 -12.40 4.45 1.98
N PHE A 217 -11.60 4.27 0.93
CA PHE A 217 -12.01 4.57 -0.44
C PHE A 217 -13.11 3.62 -0.91
N ALA A 218 -13.12 2.36 -0.45
CA ALA A 218 -14.21 1.43 -0.73
C ALA A 218 -15.52 1.91 -0.10
N VAL A 219 -15.53 2.18 1.22
CA VAL A 219 -16.71 2.65 1.97
C VAL A 219 -17.24 3.97 1.40
N CYS A 220 -16.36 4.92 1.08
CA CYS A 220 -16.75 6.21 0.54
C CYS A 220 -17.27 6.15 -0.90
N SER A 221 -16.97 5.07 -1.64
CA SER A 221 -17.43 4.87 -3.02
C SER A 221 -18.68 3.99 -3.11
N GLU A 222 -19.17 3.43 -2.01
CA GLU A 222 -20.41 2.66 -2.02
C GLU A 222 -21.59 3.58 -2.37
N PRO A 223 -22.44 3.22 -3.35
CA PRO A 223 -23.61 4.01 -3.66
C PRO A 223 -24.52 4.07 -2.43
N ILE A 224 -24.91 5.27 -2.04
CA ILE A 224 -25.93 5.48 -1.00
C ILE A 224 -27.18 4.74 -1.49
N ASN A 225 -27.50 3.59 -0.90
CA ASN A 225 -28.74 2.88 -1.18
C ASN A 225 -29.90 3.79 -0.81
N SER A 226 -30.41 4.52 -1.81
CA SER A 226 -31.48 5.49 -1.67
C SER A 226 -32.82 4.77 -1.53
N ALA A 227 -33.15 4.44 -0.30
CA ALA A 227 -34.51 4.54 0.22
C ALA A 227 -34.53 5.36 1.52
N SER A 228 -33.67 6.39 1.64
CA SER A 228 -33.68 7.31 2.76
C SER A 228 -34.08 8.73 2.32
N ASP A 229 -35.30 9.05 2.75
CA ASP A 229 -36.01 10.33 2.83
C ASP A 229 -35.10 11.59 2.84
N PRO A 230 -35.35 12.59 1.96
CA PRO A 230 -34.61 13.86 1.89
C PRO A 230 -34.70 14.74 3.15
N SER A 231 -35.53 14.40 4.12
CA SER A 231 -35.78 15.20 5.33
C SER A 231 -34.80 14.98 6.49
N ARG A 232 -33.83 14.07 6.38
CA ARG A 232 -32.82 13.84 7.42
C ARG A 232 -31.57 14.69 7.20
N GLY A 233 -31.42 15.76 7.99
CA GLY A 233 -30.15 16.48 8.15
C GLY A 233 -28.98 15.57 8.53
N ARG A 234 -27.73 16.07 8.41
CA ARG A 234 -26.43 15.38 8.68
C ARG A 234 -26.60 13.98 9.25
N GLN A 235 -26.69 12.97 8.37
CA GLN A 235 -26.81 11.57 8.80
C GLN A 235 -25.54 11.19 9.58
N ALA A 236 -25.72 10.41 10.65
CA ALA A 236 -24.59 9.83 11.37
C ALA A 236 -23.71 9.03 10.40
N PRO A 237 -22.37 9.03 10.57
CA PRO A 237 -21.47 8.27 9.71
C PRO A 237 -21.88 6.79 9.68
N SER A 238 -21.75 6.15 8.52
CA SER A 238 -21.95 4.70 8.41
C SER A 238 -21.04 3.98 9.40
N GLN A 239 -21.46 2.82 9.92
CA GLN A 239 -20.65 2.02 10.86
C GLN A 239 -19.25 1.72 10.28
N GLY A 240 -19.14 1.51 8.97
CA GLY A 240 -17.87 1.34 8.27
C GLY A 240 -16.99 2.59 8.27
N LEU A 241 -17.57 3.78 8.04
CA LEU A 241 -16.81 5.03 8.07
C LEU A 241 -16.30 5.34 9.50
N LEU A 242 -17.10 5.04 10.51
CA LEU A 242 -16.69 5.20 11.92
C LEU A 242 -15.51 4.27 12.27
N ALA A 243 -15.55 3.00 11.84
CA ALA A 243 -14.45 2.06 12.05
C ALA A 243 -13.13 2.55 11.41
N VAL A 244 -13.20 3.06 10.19
CA VAL A 244 -12.04 3.64 9.49
C VAL A 244 -11.50 4.89 10.20
N GLN A 245 -12.38 5.72 10.78
CA GLN A 245 -11.96 6.86 11.59
C GLN A 245 -11.19 6.43 12.84
N TYR A 246 -11.65 5.39 13.54
CA TYR A 246 -10.90 4.78 14.64
C TYR A 246 -9.56 4.24 14.14
N ALA A 247 -9.54 3.53 13.01
CA ALA A 247 -8.32 2.99 12.43
C ALA A 247 -7.26 4.05 12.13
N LEU A 248 -7.64 5.16 11.50
CA LEU A 248 -6.73 6.28 11.23
C LEU A 248 -6.20 6.91 12.52
N HIS A 249 -7.06 7.09 13.52
CA HIS A 249 -6.66 7.65 14.81
C HIS A 249 -5.68 6.74 15.57
N ASN A 250 -6.00 5.44 15.64
CA ASN A 250 -5.19 4.43 16.31
C ASN A 250 -3.87 4.19 15.60
N TRP A 251 -3.87 4.20 14.26
CA TRP A 251 -2.65 4.17 13.46
C TRP A 251 -1.74 5.36 13.76
N LEU A 252 -2.28 6.58 13.84
CA LEU A 252 -1.46 7.78 14.15
C LEU A 252 -0.85 7.68 15.55
N ARG A 253 -1.63 7.22 16.55
CA ARG A 253 -1.14 6.97 17.93
C ARG A 253 0.00 5.94 17.95
N SER A 254 -0.15 4.84 17.22
CA SER A 254 0.89 3.81 17.10
C SER A 254 2.15 4.33 16.39
N TRP A 255 1.98 5.07 15.29
CA TRP A 255 3.07 5.64 14.50
C TRP A 255 3.89 6.68 15.28
N THR A 256 3.23 7.55 16.04
CA THR A 256 3.89 8.56 16.89
C THR A 256 4.72 7.92 18.00
N LEU A 257 4.24 6.83 18.60
CA LEU A 257 5.02 6.05 19.58
C LEU A 257 6.23 5.37 18.92
N CYS A 258 6.06 4.79 17.74
CA CYS A 258 7.15 4.15 16.99
C CYS A 258 8.26 5.15 16.60
N THR A 259 7.88 6.35 16.17
CA THR A 259 8.82 7.39 15.72
C THR A 259 9.50 8.14 16.86
N ALA A 260 8.85 8.29 18.02
CA ALA A 260 9.48 8.88 19.21
C ALA A 260 10.75 8.14 19.67
N HIS A 261 10.84 6.84 19.36
CA HIS A 261 11.97 5.98 19.73
C HIS A 261 12.97 5.74 18.57
N ALA A 262 12.75 6.39 17.43
CA ALA A 262 13.56 6.22 16.22
C ALA A 262 14.86 7.02 16.27
N ARG A 263 16.02 6.35 16.15
CA ARG A 263 17.29 7.04 15.83
C ARG A 263 17.28 7.39 14.33
N SER A 264 17.38 8.68 14.02
CA SER A 264 17.58 9.18 12.65
C SER A 264 18.97 8.75 12.17
N ILE A 265 19.02 7.71 11.32
CA ILE A 265 20.25 7.31 10.63
C ILE A 265 19.91 7.22 9.14
N GLY A 266 20.33 8.21 8.37
CA GLY A 266 20.28 8.22 6.91
C GLY A 266 19.06 8.88 6.26
N ASP A 267 19.09 8.92 4.92
CA ASP A 267 17.97 9.40 4.10
C ASP A 267 16.71 8.58 4.40
N PRO A 268 15.53 9.22 4.55
CA PRO A 268 14.31 8.49 4.83
C PRO A 268 13.99 7.56 3.66
N SER A 269 14.03 6.25 3.91
CA SER A 269 13.53 5.22 3.00
C SER A 269 12.11 5.54 2.54
N PHE A 270 11.71 5.04 1.37
CA PHE A 270 10.39 5.24 0.78
C PHE A 270 9.22 4.92 1.76
N PHE A 271 9.39 3.91 2.62
CA PHE A 271 8.40 3.52 3.64
C PHE A 271 8.50 4.30 4.96
N ASN A 272 9.43 5.26 5.08
CA ASN A 272 9.51 6.18 6.22
C ASN A 272 8.65 7.44 6.01
N ASP A 273 8.30 7.79 4.76
CA ASP A 273 7.38 8.88 4.41
C ASP A 273 5.90 8.41 4.42
N VAL A 274 5.42 7.93 5.58
CA VAL A 274 4.04 7.41 5.72
C VAL A 274 3.00 8.45 6.14
N LEU A 275 3.42 9.54 6.79
CA LEU A 275 2.51 10.57 7.30
C LEU A 275 1.63 11.22 6.21
N PRO A 276 2.09 11.42 4.95
CA PRO A 276 1.22 11.88 3.88
C PRO A 276 -0.01 11.01 3.64
N PHE A 277 0.07 9.70 3.88
CA PHE A 277 -1.04 8.78 3.69
C PHE A 277 -2.11 8.92 4.78
N TYR A 278 -1.72 9.21 6.02
CA TYR A 278 -2.68 9.57 7.07
C TYR A 278 -3.48 10.82 6.69
N TRP A 279 -2.79 11.87 6.24
CA TRP A 279 -3.44 13.11 5.80
C TRP A 279 -4.30 12.91 4.55
N LEU A 280 -3.91 12.01 3.64
CA LEU A 280 -4.77 11.61 2.53
C LEU A 280 -6.10 11.04 3.05
N GLY A 281 -6.06 10.23 4.11
CA GLY A 281 -7.27 9.70 4.74
C GLY A 281 -8.17 10.80 5.29
N GLN A 282 -7.59 11.79 5.98
CA GLN A 282 -8.35 12.94 6.50
C GLN A 282 -8.99 13.76 5.37
N VAL A 283 -8.24 14.02 4.29
CA VAL A 283 -8.75 14.73 3.11
C VAL A 283 -9.89 13.93 2.43
N ALA A 284 -9.73 12.61 2.30
CA ALA A 284 -10.74 11.76 1.69
C ALA A 284 -12.05 11.69 2.51
N ILE A 285 -11.97 11.63 3.84
CA ILE A 285 -13.15 11.71 4.72
C ILE A 285 -13.92 13.01 4.49
N LEU A 286 -13.22 14.15 4.45
CA LEU A 286 -13.83 15.44 4.22
C LEU A 286 -14.46 15.54 2.83
N ALA A 287 -13.76 15.07 1.79
CA ALA A 287 -14.28 15.05 0.42
C ALA A 287 -15.57 14.23 0.32
N HIS A 288 -15.63 13.07 0.98
CA HIS A 288 -16.84 12.24 1.03
C HIS A 288 -18.00 12.95 1.75
N GLN A 289 -17.74 13.58 2.90
CA GLN A 289 -18.76 14.29 3.68
C GLN A 289 -19.36 15.49 2.94
N ASP A 290 -18.55 16.19 2.15
CA ASP A 290 -18.97 17.34 1.34
C ASP A 290 -19.54 16.92 -0.04
N GLY A 291 -19.61 15.62 -0.35
CA GLY A 291 -20.10 15.10 -1.63
C GLY A 291 -19.21 15.46 -2.82
N LEU A 292 -17.91 15.63 -2.58
CA LEU A 292 -16.92 16.02 -3.56
C LEU A 292 -16.31 14.80 -4.29
N PRO A 293 -15.74 15.00 -5.49
CA PRO A 293 -14.98 13.95 -6.16
C PRO A 293 -13.81 13.44 -5.31
N PRO A 294 -13.47 12.14 -5.39
CA PRO A 294 -13.98 11.15 -6.34
C PRO A 294 -15.19 10.35 -5.83
N PHE A 295 -15.93 10.87 -4.84
CA PHE A 295 -17.03 10.16 -4.18
C PHE A 295 -18.42 10.69 -4.58
N SER A 296 -18.48 11.73 -5.43
CA SER A 296 -19.69 12.30 -6.01
C SER A 296 -20.44 11.27 -6.88
N SER A 297 -21.75 11.17 -6.71
CA SER A 297 -22.61 10.22 -7.46
C SER A 297 -22.78 10.56 -8.95
N SER A 298 -22.47 11.79 -9.36
CA SER A 298 -22.57 12.26 -10.74
C SER A 298 -21.36 11.89 -11.61
N ASP A 299 -20.25 11.46 -11.00
CA ASP A 299 -18.99 11.30 -11.70
C ASP A 299 -18.79 9.89 -12.24
N ARG A 300 -18.88 9.74 -13.56
CA ARG A 300 -18.16 8.68 -14.29
C ARG A 300 -16.70 9.12 -14.45
N GLU A 301 -16.01 9.31 -13.34
CA GLU A 301 -14.59 9.66 -13.38
C GLU A 301 -13.78 8.49 -13.96
N THR A 302 -12.96 8.79 -14.96
CA THR A 302 -11.98 7.81 -15.46
C THR A 302 -10.89 7.61 -14.40
N GLY A 303 -10.29 6.42 -14.35
CA GLY A 303 -9.20 6.13 -13.40
C GLY A 303 -8.02 7.10 -13.51
N GLU A 304 -7.82 7.73 -14.67
CA GLU A 304 -6.79 8.74 -14.89
C GLU A 304 -7.09 10.07 -14.16
N VAL A 305 -8.36 10.50 -14.13
CA VAL A 305 -8.77 11.72 -13.42
C VAL A 305 -8.53 11.53 -11.91
N ARG A 306 -8.99 10.42 -11.36
CA ARG A 306 -8.75 10.05 -9.95
C ARG A 306 -7.25 10.00 -9.64
N PHE A 307 -6.44 9.38 -10.50
CA PHE A 307 -4.99 9.31 -10.32
C PHE A 307 -4.36 10.70 -10.22
N LYS A 308 -4.66 11.61 -11.17
CA LYS A 308 -4.14 12.98 -11.15
C LYS A 308 -4.59 13.75 -9.90
N MET A 309 -5.86 13.62 -9.52
CA MET A 309 -6.41 14.27 -8.35
C MET A 309 -5.71 13.82 -7.06
N VAL A 310 -5.61 12.52 -6.82
CA VAL A 310 -4.96 11.98 -5.62
C VAL A 310 -3.47 12.36 -5.61
N LYS A 311 -2.78 12.34 -6.76
CA LYS A 311 -1.40 12.83 -6.87
C LYS A 311 -1.26 14.32 -6.53
N ARG A 312 -2.24 15.14 -6.90
CA ARG A 312 -2.30 16.56 -6.53
C ARG A 312 -2.50 16.73 -5.03
N TRP A 313 -3.42 15.98 -4.41
CA TRP A 313 -3.59 15.96 -2.96
C TRP A 313 -2.28 15.62 -2.25
N PHE A 314 -1.58 14.56 -2.67
CA PHE A 314 -0.26 14.23 -2.12
C PHE A 314 0.77 15.34 -2.26
N LYS A 315 0.81 16.05 -3.40
CA LYS A 315 1.73 17.18 -3.60
C LYS A 315 1.47 18.27 -2.56
N HIS A 316 0.20 18.63 -2.32
CA HIS A 316 -0.17 19.63 -1.33
C HIS A 316 0.09 19.17 0.10
N ILE A 317 -0.25 17.92 0.43
CA ILE A 317 0.02 17.33 1.74
C ILE A 317 1.52 17.32 2.04
N ARG A 318 2.37 16.92 1.09
CA ARG A 318 3.83 16.96 1.29
C ARG A 318 4.36 18.38 1.43
N ALA A 319 3.85 19.32 0.64
CA ALA A 319 4.21 20.72 0.80
C ALA A 319 3.83 21.27 2.18
N PHE A 320 2.68 20.83 2.73
CA PHE A 320 2.25 21.16 4.09
C PHE A 320 3.20 20.57 5.14
N LEU A 321 3.49 19.27 5.08
CA LEU A 321 4.37 18.60 6.05
C LEU A 321 5.79 19.19 6.05
N ASN A 322 6.28 19.66 4.90
CA ASN A 322 7.60 20.29 4.79
C ASN A 322 7.65 21.72 5.35
N LYS A 323 6.52 22.40 5.57
CA LYS A 323 6.45 23.79 6.07
C LYS A 323 6.53 23.92 7.59
N GLY A 324 6.43 22.81 8.32
CA GLY A 324 6.90 22.70 9.71
C GLY A 324 6.15 23.42 10.83
N ASP A 325 5.41 24.53 10.65
CA ASP A 325 4.93 25.29 11.83
C ASP A 325 3.68 26.21 11.67
N GLU A 326 2.97 26.23 10.54
CA GLU A 326 1.78 27.09 10.36
C GLU A 326 0.47 26.29 10.30
N SER A 327 0.19 25.52 11.36
CA SER A 327 -0.90 24.53 11.42
C SER A 327 -2.33 25.12 11.39
N THR A 328 -2.53 26.36 11.83
CA THR A 328 -3.85 27.03 11.85
C THR A 328 -4.17 27.81 10.57
N ILE A 329 -3.17 28.37 9.90
CA ILE A 329 -3.34 29.20 8.70
C ILE A 329 -3.64 28.32 7.47
N PHE A 330 -3.18 27.07 7.47
CA PHE A 330 -3.35 26.13 6.36
C PHE A 330 -4.59 25.24 6.43
N TRP A 331 -5.25 25.02 7.59
CA TRP A 331 -6.59 24.41 7.58
C TRP A 331 -7.55 25.25 6.72
N ASP A 332 -7.44 26.58 6.83
CA ASP A 332 -8.15 27.53 5.97
C ASP A 332 -7.67 27.53 4.51
N GLU A 333 -6.39 27.23 4.23
CA GLU A 333 -5.85 27.17 2.87
C GLU A 333 -6.15 25.83 2.17
N LEU A 334 -6.16 24.71 2.90
CA LEU A 334 -6.70 23.41 2.50
C LEU A 334 -8.20 23.53 2.21
N MET A 335 -8.93 24.31 3.02
CA MET A 335 -10.31 24.73 2.76
C MET A 335 -10.45 25.77 1.62
N LYS A 336 -9.39 26.41 1.14
CA LYS A 336 -9.40 27.26 -0.08
C LYS A 336 -9.10 26.44 -1.34
N ILE A 337 -8.27 25.40 -1.24
CA ILE A 337 -8.11 24.37 -2.28
C ILE A 337 -9.47 23.70 -2.59
N ARG A 338 -10.36 23.60 -1.59
CA ARG A 338 -11.77 23.15 -1.62
C ARG A 338 -12.64 23.75 -2.74
N LEU A 339 -12.36 24.97 -3.21
CA LEU A 339 -13.35 25.76 -3.98
C LEU A 339 -12.89 26.25 -5.35
N HIS A 340 -11.59 26.40 -5.62
CA HIS A 340 -11.15 27.21 -6.77
C HIS A 340 -10.47 26.46 -7.93
N ASN A 341 -10.13 25.18 -7.77
CA ASN A 341 -9.34 24.46 -8.79
C ASN A 341 -10.11 23.43 -9.61
N TRP A 342 -11.35 23.11 -9.25
CA TRP A 342 -12.17 22.15 -10.00
C TRP A 342 -12.96 22.84 -11.15
N GLN A 343 -13.42 24.07 -10.95
CA GLN A 343 -14.14 24.82 -11.99
C GLN A 343 -13.27 25.27 -13.18
N LEU A 344 -11.96 25.45 -12.99
CA LEU A 344 -11.11 26.03 -14.03
C LEU A 344 -10.70 25.05 -15.14
N GLU A 345 -10.75 23.74 -14.91
CA GLU A 345 -10.35 22.74 -15.93
C GLU A 345 -11.54 22.11 -16.67
N TYR A 346 -12.72 22.03 -16.05
CA TYR A 346 -13.96 21.66 -16.77
C TYR A 346 -14.28 22.66 -17.90
N ASP A 347 -13.98 23.94 -17.65
CA ASP A 347 -14.14 25.03 -18.61
C ASP A 347 -13.02 25.13 -19.67
N ALA A 348 -11.84 24.55 -19.40
CA ALA A 348 -10.69 24.60 -20.29
C ALA A 348 -10.70 23.45 -21.32
N ASP A 349 -11.14 22.26 -20.92
CA ASP A 349 -11.31 21.11 -21.82
C ASP A 349 -12.65 21.15 -22.57
N GLY A 350 -13.69 21.78 -22.01
CA GLY A 350 -14.97 22.00 -22.71
C GLY A 350 -14.91 23.03 -23.86
N ARG A 351 -13.84 23.82 -23.94
CA ARG A 351 -13.61 24.84 -24.99
C ARG A 351 -12.58 24.42 -26.05
N ARG A 352 -12.12 23.17 -26.01
CA ARG A 352 -11.27 22.56 -27.04
C ARG A 352 -11.94 21.30 -27.59
N ASN A 353 -13.13 21.48 -28.18
CA ASN A 353 -13.68 20.61 -29.20
C ASN A 353 -14.21 21.48 -30.34
#